data_AF-A0A8C0RUN9-F1
#
_entry.id   AF-A0A8C0RUN9-F1
#
_cell.length_a   1.000
_cell.length_b   1.000
_cell.length_c   1.000
_cell.angle_alpha   90.00
_cell.angle_beta   90.00
_cell.angle_gamma   90.00
#
_symmetry.space_group_name_H-M   'P 1'
#
loop_
_entity.id
_entity.type
_entity.pdbx_description
1 polymer ?
#
loop_
_entity_poly.entity_id
_entity_poly.type
_entity_poly.pdbx_seq_one_letter_code
_entity_poly.pdbx_strand_id
1 'polypeptide(L)'
;MGSKYPPSVRGCLPLWTIALELAFLVIFFFFTSYDTSSQDPKELMGIYRVLQDVTIMAALGFGFLNSSLRRYGWSSVAFNLFLLALGVQWAVLVDGFLEWSFYKKVIIKLSSIKLATMSAMSVLISVGAVLGKANLLQLTVMALVEVTAFVTVRMVDRKYLGAYFNHMLGIHDTCGVHYTFGLPGLLGGIVYILLMFYEVTWTKNSMVFFQLLIDTGVLSLAMASGLIAGTLTGLVLSLKIWKAAHVTKYFDDQASWEFPHLAVGF
;
A
#
# COMPACT_ATOMS: atom_id res chain seq x y z
N MET A 1 0.60 22.08 -40.45
CA MET A 1 -0.45 21.18 -39.92
C MET A 1 0.24 20.09 -39.11
N GLY A 2 0.20 20.17 -37.77
CA GLY A 2 0.69 19.10 -36.91
C GLY A 2 -0.20 17.85 -37.05
N SER A 3 0.40 16.67 -37.06
CA SER A 3 -0.32 15.40 -37.12
C SER A 3 -1.42 15.35 -36.04
N LYS A 4 -2.66 15.00 -36.43
CA LYS A 4 -3.80 14.79 -35.51
C LYS A 4 -3.66 13.51 -34.66
N TYR A 5 -2.58 12.75 -34.83
CA TYR A 5 -2.35 11.51 -34.10
C TYR A 5 -1.23 11.70 -33.06
N PRO A 6 -1.44 11.23 -31.82
CA PRO A 6 -0.38 11.26 -30.81
C PRO A 6 0.84 10.48 -31.31
N PRO A 7 2.07 10.95 -31.01
CA PRO A 7 3.30 10.30 -31.45
C PRO A 7 3.34 8.84 -30.96
N SER A 8 3.84 7.96 -31.82
CA SER A 8 3.96 6.53 -31.50
C SER A 8 4.87 6.33 -30.29
N VAL A 9 4.30 5.79 -29.21
CA VAL A 9 5.03 5.46 -27.98
C VAL A 9 5.80 4.14 -28.08
N ARG A 10 5.69 3.41 -29.21
CA ARG A 10 6.22 2.04 -29.38
C ARG A 10 7.75 1.93 -29.26
N GLY A 11 8.50 2.98 -29.59
CA GLY A 11 9.97 2.98 -29.45
C GLY A 11 10.46 3.57 -28.13
N CYS A 12 9.82 4.65 -27.68
CA CYS A 12 10.27 5.42 -26.52
C CYS A 12 9.95 4.70 -25.20
N LEU A 13 8.74 4.15 -25.08
CA LEU A 13 8.25 3.61 -23.81
C LEU A 13 9.02 2.36 -23.34
N PRO A 14 9.31 1.35 -24.20
CA PRO A 14 10.14 0.20 -23.80
C PRO A 14 11.56 0.60 -23.40
N LEU A 15 12.12 1.61 -24.08
CA LEU A 15 13.49 2.07 -23.85
C LEU A 15 13.62 2.75 -22.49
N TRP A 16 12.64 3.57 -22.10
CA TRP A 16 12.55 4.15 -20.76
C TRP A 16 12.36 3.09 -19.66
N THR A 17 11.49 2.11 -19.88
CA THR A 17 11.29 1.04 -18.89
C THR A 17 12.54 0.19 -18.69
N ILE A 18 13.26 -0.13 -19.77
CA ILE A 18 14.52 -0.87 -19.70
C ILE A 18 15.59 -0.04 -18.98
N ALA A 19 15.70 1.26 -19.29
CA ALA A 19 16.64 2.15 -18.63
C ALA A 19 16.36 2.26 -17.12
N LEU A 20 15.08 2.36 -16.74
CA LEU A 20 14.66 2.42 -15.34
C LEU A 20 14.96 1.11 -14.59
N GLU A 21 14.65 -0.05 -15.19
CA GLU A 21 14.95 -1.35 -14.58
C GLU A 21 16.46 -1.58 -14.43
N LEU A 22 17.26 -1.19 -15.43
CA LEU A 22 18.72 -1.25 -15.35
C LEU A 22 19.24 -0.37 -14.22
N ALA A 23 18.70 0.84 -14.05
CA ALA A 23 19.06 1.72 -12.96
C ALA A 23 18.74 1.10 -11.60
N PHE A 24 17.57 0.47 -11.46
CA PHE A 24 17.21 -0.27 -10.24
C PHE A 24 18.18 -1.41 -9.97
N LEU A 25 18.49 -2.25 -10.96
CA LEU A 25 19.46 -3.35 -10.80
C LEU A 25 20.81 -2.85 -10.29
N VAL A 26 21.33 -1.75 -10.85
CA VAL A 26 22.59 -1.14 -10.40
C VAL A 26 22.48 -0.66 -8.95
N ILE A 27 21.40 0.05 -8.60
CA ILE A 27 21.19 0.55 -7.24
C ILE A 27 21.07 -0.61 -6.24
N PHE A 28 20.28 -1.63 -6.54
CA PHE A 28 20.13 -2.82 -5.70
C PHE A 28 21.48 -3.51 -5.48
N PHE A 29 22.27 -3.69 -6.54
CA PHE A 29 23.58 -4.33 -6.45
C PHE A 29 24.54 -3.59 -5.49
N PHE A 30 24.58 -2.26 -5.53
CA PHE A 30 25.50 -1.48 -4.69
C PHE A 30 24.99 -1.27 -3.25
N PHE A 31 23.70 -0.97 -3.09
CA PHE A 31 23.15 -0.46 -1.83
C PHE A 31 22.44 -1.50 -0.97
N THR A 32 22.10 -2.67 -1.52
CA THR A 32 21.32 -3.68 -0.79
C THR A 32 22.15 -4.91 -0.44
N SER A 33 21.77 -5.56 0.65
CA SER A 33 22.27 -6.85 1.09
C SER A 33 21.11 -7.67 1.63
N TYR A 34 21.15 -8.98 1.47
CA TYR A 34 20.18 -9.87 2.10
C TYR A 34 20.61 -10.18 3.52
N ASP A 35 19.63 -10.33 4.42
CA ASP A 35 19.90 -10.85 5.76
C ASP A 35 20.23 -12.34 5.65
N THR A 36 21.44 -12.73 6.06
CA THR A 36 21.87 -14.14 6.17
C THR A 36 21.69 -14.69 7.58
N SER A 37 21.13 -13.92 8.51
CA SER A 37 20.82 -14.38 9.86
C SER A 37 19.79 -15.51 9.81
N SER A 38 20.06 -16.60 10.54
CA SER A 38 19.12 -17.72 10.68
C SER A 38 17.88 -17.27 11.46
N GLN A 39 16.90 -16.70 10.75
CA GLN A 39 15.58 -16.47 11.32
C GLN A 39 14.92 -17.82 11.63
N ASP A 40 14.14 -17.86 12.72
CA ASP A 40 13.39 -19.04 13.09
C ASP A 40 12.49 -19.47 11.93
N PRO A 41 12.57 -20.73 11.45
CA PRO A 41 11.84 -21.19 10.27
C PRO A 41 10.32 -20.95 10.34
N LYS A 42 9.76 -21.01 11.55
CA LYS A 42 8.34 -20.75 11.82
C LYS A 42 7.94 -19.30 11.57
N GLU A 43 8.72 -18.35 12.06
CA GLU A 43 8.44 -16.91 11.90
C GLU A 43 8.52 -16.54 10.42
N LEU A 44 9.54 -17.05 9.72
CA LEU A 44 9.70 -16.87 8.28
C LEU A 44 8.49 -17.41 7.50
N MET A 45 8.02 -18.61 7.84
CA MET A 45 6.85 -19.23 7.20
C MET A 45 5.56 -18.42 7.43
N GLY A 46 5.37 -17.90 8.65
CA GLY A 46 4.23 -17.03 8.97
C GLY A 46 4.23 -15.74 8.14
N ILE A 47 5.38 -15.05 8.06
CA ILE A 47 5.52 -13.82 7.26
C ILE A 47 5.33 -14.12 5.77
N TYR A 48 5.84 -15.25 5.28
CA TYR A 48 5.71 -15.66 3.89
C TYR A 48 4.25 -15.88 3.48
N ARG A 49 3.45 -16.56 4.30
CA ARG A 49 2.01 -16.75 4.04
C ARG A 49 1.29 -15.41 3.90
N VAL A 50 1.52 -14.49 4.84
CA VAL A 50 0.91 -13.15 4.79
C VAL A 50 1.39 -12.37 3.55
N LEU A 51 2.67 -12.45 3.21
CA LEU A 51 3.20 -11.82 2.01
C LEU A 51 2.54 -12.37 0.74
N GLN A 52 2.33 -13.68 0.68
CA GLN A 52 1.66 -14.34 -0.45
C GLN A 52 0.23 -13.82 -0.59
N ASP A 53 -0.54 -13.76 0.50
CA ASP A 53 -1.92 -13.27 0.48
C ASP A 53 -1.99 -11.81 0.03
N VAL A 54 -1.12 -10.95 0.56
CA VAL A 54 -1.04 -9.53 0.18
C VAL A 54 -0.64 -9.37 -1.29
N THR A 55 0.30 -10.19 -1.78
CA THR A 55 0.74 -10.15 -3.17
C THR A 55 -0.34 -10.64 -4.12
N ILE A 56 -1.09 -11.69 -3.76
CA ILE A 56 -2.24 -12.19 -4.53
C ILE A 56 -3.34 -11.13 -4.59
N MET A 57 -3.63 -10.47 -3.46
CA MET A 57 -4.59 -9.36 -3.41
C MET A 57 -4.16 -8.19 -4.30
N ALA A 58 -2.88 -7.81 -4.29
CA ALA A 58 -2.34 -6.75 -5.14
C ALA A 58 -2.35 -7.13 -6.63
N ALA A 59 -1.85 -8.31 -6.96
CA ALA A 59 -1.64 -8.74 -8.35
C ALA A 59 -2.94 -9.17 -9.02
N LEU A 60 -3.68 -10.09 -8.39
CA LEU A 60 -4.91 -10.67 -8.95
C LEU A 60 -6.14 -9.90 -8.51
N GLY A 61 -6.23 -9.51 -7.23
CA GLY A 61 -7.37 -8.75 -6.71
C GLY A 61 -7.56 -7.43 -7.48
N PHE A 62 -6.64 -6.47 -7.30
CA PHE A 62 -6.72 -5.19 -8.01
C PHE A 62 -6.56 -5.33 -9.52
N GLY A 63 -5.76 -6.29 -10.00
CA GLY A 63 -5.58 -6.54 -11.43
C GLY A 63 -6.88 -6.90 -12.14
N PHE A 64 -7.64 -7.87 -11.60
CA PHE A 64 -8.91 -8.28 -12.19
C PHE A 64 -10.06 -7.31 -11.88
N LEU A 65 -10.08 -6.67 -10.72
CA LEU A 65 -11.07 -5.61 -10.42
C LEU A 65 -11.00 -4.48 -11.46
N ASN A 66 -9.79 -4.01 -11.76
CA ASN A 66 -9.54 -2.97 -12.77
C ASN A 66 -9.82 -3.47 -14.21
N SER A 67 -9.84 -4.80 -14.43
CA SER A 67 -10.12 -5.40 -15.74
C SER A 67 -11.59 -5.41 -16.15
N SER A 68 -12.50 -4.95 -15.29
CA SER A 68 -13.95 -4.84 -15.57
C SER A 68 -14.29 -3.93 -16.77
N LEU A 69 -13.32 -3.14 -17.24
CA LEU A 69 -13.46 -2.33 -18.45
C LEU A 69 -13.42 -3.21 -19.72
N ARG A 70 -14.59 -3.39 -20.36
CA ARG A 70 -14.84 -4.25 -21.53
C ARG A 70 -13.79 -4.17 -22.66
N ARG A 71 -13.17 -3.01 -22.89
CA ARG A 71 -12.16 -2.80 -23.96
C ARG A 71 -10.74 -2.56 -23.45
N TYR A 72 -10.53 -2.55 -22.13
CA TYR A 72 -9.25 -2.21 -21.49
C TYR A 72 -8.73 -3.30 -20.54
N GLY A 73 -9.39 -4.46 -20.45
CA GLY A 73 -9.04 -5.53 -19.51
C GLY A 73 -7.58 -6.00 -19.61
N TRP A 74 -7.08 -6.26 -20.82
CA TRP A 74 -5.70 -6.73 -21.04
C TRP A 74 -4.66 -5.71 -20.57
N SER A 75 -4.82 -4.44 -20.98
CA SER A 75 -3.93 -3.36 -20.57
C SER A 75 -4.00 -3.08 -19.08
N SER A 76 -5.21 -3.18 -18.49
CA SER A 76 -5.41 -3.02 -17.05
C SER A 76 -4.61 -4.04 -16.25
N VAL A 77 -4.75 -5.33 -16.56
CA VAL A 77 -4.02 -6.39 -15.84
C VAL A 77 -2.51 -6.23 -16.03
N ALA A 78 -2.06 -5.96 -17.26
CA ALA A 78 -0.64 -5.78 -17.56
C ALA A 78 -0.03 -4.58 -16.82
N PHE A 79 -0.71 -3.43 -16.82
CA PHE A 79 -0.24 -2.23 -16.14
C PHE A 79 -0.28 -2.40 -14.62
N ASN A 80 -1.28 -3.09 -14.08
CA ASN A 80 -1.34 -3.43 -12.65
C ASN A 80 -0.13 -4.26 -12.22
N LEU A 81 0.18 -5.34 -12.94
CA LEU A 81 1.33 -6.20 -12.63
C LEU A 81 2.66 -5.44 -12.76
N PHE A 82 2.80 -4.62 -13.79
CA PHE A 82 3.99 -3.79 -13.99
C PHE A 82 4.19 -2.78 -12.85
N LEU A 83 3.14 -2.03 -12.50
CA LEU A 83 3.22 -1.02 -11.43
C LEU A 83 3.40 -1.66 -10.06
N LEU A 84 2.87 -2.85 -9.83
CA LEU A 84 3.12 -3.61 -8.60
C LEU A 84 4.61 -3.98 -8.48
N ALA A 85 5.20 -4.55 -9.53
CA ALA A 85 6.62 -4.92 -9.53
C ALA A 85 7.52 -3.69 -9.30
N LEU A 86 7.29 -2.63 -10.09
CA LEU A 86 8.04 -1.38 -10.00
C LEU A 86 7.84 -0.69 -8.64
N GLY A 87 6.60 -0.66 -8.14
CA GLY A 87 6.24 -0.06 -6.87
C GLY A 87 6.88 -0.78 -5.69
N VAL A 88 6.93 -2.12 -5.70
CA VAL A 88 7.61 -2.92 -4.66
C VAL A 88 9.10 -2.65 -4.66
N GLN A 89 9.76 -2.72 -5.83
CA GLN A 89 11.19 -2.44 -5.95
C GLN A 89 11.54 -1.04 -5.44
N TRP A 90 10.76 -0.04 -5.87
CA TRP A 90 10.96 1.34 -5.46
C TRP A 90 10.69 1.55 -3.95
N ALA A 91 9.61 0.96 -3.43
CA ALA A 91 9.28 1.06 -2.00
C ALA A 91 10.37 0.46 -1.11
N VAL A 92 10.95 -0.69 -1.47
CA VAL A 92 12.07 -1.29 -0.72
C VAL A 92 13.29 -0.37 -0.71
N LEU A 93 13.60 0.27 -1.83
CA LEU A 93 14.70 1.23 -1.92
C LEU A 93 14.44 2.47 -1.06
N VAL A 94 13.25 3.07 -1.17
CA VAL A 94 12.89 4.27 -0.39
C VAL A 94 12.90 3.96 1.11
N ASP A 95 12.31 2.84 1.55
CA ASP A 95 12.39 2.39 2.95
C ASP A 95 13.84 2.26 3.41
N GLY A 96 14.65 1.58 2.61
CA GLY A 96 16.06 1.35 2.89
C GLY A 96 16.84 2.64 3.04
N PHE A 97 16.64 3.60 2.14
CA PHE A 97 17.29 4.90 2.18
C PHE A 97 16.80 5.79 3.33
N LEU A 98 15.54 5.69 3.74
CA LEU A 98 15.00 6.44 4.87
C LEU A 98 15.43 5.89 6.24
N GLU A 99 15.68 4.58 6.33
CA GLU A 99 16.27 3.94 7.51
C GLU A 99 17.81 4.01 7.51
N TRP A 100 18.41 4.52 6.43
CA TRP A 100 19.85 4.49 6.24
C TRP A 100 20.57 5.42 7.23
N SER A 101 21.37 4.82 8.10
CA SER A 101 22.50 5.49 8.75
C SER A 101 23.73 5.31 7.88
N PHE A 102 24.42 6.41 7.52
CA PHE A 102 25.47 6.61 6.50
C PHE A 102 26.57 5.53 6.29
N TYR A 103 26.63 4.45 7.09
CA TYR A 103 27.65 3.41 7.05
C TYR A 103 27.13 1.97 6.86
N LYS A 104 25.83 1.72 6.77
CA LYS A 104 25.27 0.35 6.59
C LYS A 104 24.56 0.17 5.26
N LYS A 105 24.72 -1.01 4.62
CA LYS A 105 23.89 -1.44 3.48
C LYS A 105 22.44 -1.64 3.93
N VAL A 106 21.49 -1.44 3.01
CA VAL A 106 20.06 -1.74 3.23
C VAL A 106 19.88 -3.24 3.33
N ILE A 107 19.40 -3.72 4.47
CA ILE A 107 19.14 -5.15 4.70
C ILE A 107 17.73 -5.48 4.24
N ILE A 108 17.59 -6.29 3.20
CA ILE A 108 16.30 -6.74 2.69
C ILE A 108 15.83 -7.94 3.52
N LYS A 109 14.72 -7.75 4.25
CA LYS A 109 13.99 -8.81 4.97
C LYS A 109 12.65 -9.09 4.32
N LEU A 110 12.09 -10.27 4.59
CA LEU A 110 10.75 -10.62 4.11
C LEU A 110 9.66 -9.66 4.63
N SER A 111 9.82 -9.15 5.86
CA SER A 111 8.96 -8.12 6.43
C SER A 111 9.04 -6.78 5.69
N SER A 112 10.22 -6.40 5.21
CA SER A 112 10.42 -5.20 4.37
C SER A 112 9.71 -5.36 3.02
N ILE A 113 9.80 -6.54 2.39
CA ILE A 113 9.08 -6.83 1.14
C ILE A 113 7.56 -6.78 1.38
N LYS A 114 7.06 -7.38 2.47
CA LYS A 114 5.63 -7.30 2.85
C LYS A 114 5.16 -5.86 2.95
N LEU A 115 5.89 -5.04 3.71
CA LEU A 115 5.60 -3.62 3.89
C LEU A 115 5.67 -2.86 2.55
N ALA A 116 6.67 -3.13 1.71
CA ALA A 116 6.79 -2.54 0.38
C ALA A 116 5.61 -2.89 -0.53
N THR A 117 5.15 -4.15 -0.53
CA THR A 117 3.96 -4.59 -1.28
C THR A 117 2.70 -3.87 -0.81
N MET A 118 2.54 -3.65 0.50
CA MET A 118 1.43 -2.86 1.02
C MET A 118 1.49 -1.39 0.58
N SER A 119 2.69 -0.79 0.52
CA SER A 119 2.88 0.56 -0.02
C SER A 119 2.65 0.65 -1.52
N ALA A 120 3.04 -0.36 -2.31
CA ALA A 120 2.76 -0.39 -3.74
C ALA A 120 1.25 -0.53 -4.04
N MET A 121 0.49 -1.14 -3.12
CA MET A 121 -0.96 -1.31 -3.24
C MET A 121 -1.71 0.03 -3.24
N SER A 122 -1.21 1.06 -2.55
CA SER A 122 -1.86 2.39 -2.59
C SER A 122 -1.87 2.97 -4.00
N VAL A 123 -0.77 2.81 -4.74
CA VAL A 123 -0.70 3.18 -6.16
C VAL A 123 -1.71 2.39 -6.98
N LEU A 124 -1.87 1.08 -6.74
CA LEU A 124 -2.85 0.28 -7.48
C LEU A 124 -4.30 0.76 -7.24
N ILE A 125 -4.60 1.24 -6.04
CA ILE A 125 -5.88 1.88 -5.71
C ILE A 125 -6.03 3.19 -6.52
N SER A 126 -5.01 4.05 -6.52
CA SER A 126 -5.01 5.31 -7.27
C SER A 126 -5.07 5.11 -8.79
N VAL A 127 -4.42 4.07 -9.31
CA VAL A 127 -4.50 3.66 -10.72
C VAL A 127 -5.94 3.37 -11.13
N GLY A 128 -6.76 2.80 -10.24
CA GLY A 128 -8.18 2.55 -10.50
C GLY A 128 -8.97 3.82 -10.86
N ALA A 129 -8.60 4.98 -10.31
CA ALA A 129 -9.27 6.25 -10.59
C ALA A 129 -8.89 6.87 -11.96
N VAL A 130 -7.66 6.62 -12.40
CA VAL A 130 -7.10 7.19 -13.66
C VAL A 130 -7.04 6.18 -14.81
N LEU A 131 -7.54 4.97 -14.58
CA LEU A 131 -7.45 3.86 -15.52
C LEU A 131 -8.10 4.18 -16.86
N GLY A 132 -7.40 3.87 -17.95
CA GLY A 132 -7.87 4.13 -19.32
C GLY A 132 -7.78 5.60 -19.78
N LYS A 133 -7.42 6.53 -18.88
CA LYS A 133 -7.17 7.96 -19.21
C LYS A 133 -5.69 8.32 -19.20
N ALA A 134 -4.89 7.61 -18.39
CA ALA A 134 -3.45 7.83 -18.27
C ALA A 134 -2.64 6.82 -19.11
N ASN A 135 -1.52 7.28 -19.67
CA ASN A 135 -0.55 6.42 -20.35
C ASN A 135 0.36 5.69 -19.34
N LEU A 136 0.95 4.55 -19.71
CA LEU A 136 1.83 3.77 -18.85
C LEU A 136 3.00 4.59 -18.27
N LEU A 137 3.55 5.52 -19.03
CA LEU A 137 4.60 6.42 -18.54
C LEU A 137 4.10 7.38 -17.46
N GLN A 138 2.87 7.92 -17.61
CA GLN A 138 2.26 8.76 -16.58
C GLN A 138 1.98 7.94 -15.31
N LEU A 139 1.49 6.71 -15.47
CA LEU A 139 1.28 5.79 -14.35
C LEU A 139 2.59 5.42 -13.65
N THR A 140 3.68 5.27 -14.39
CA THR A 140 5.02 4.99 -13.83
C THR A 140 5.52 6.17 -12.99
N VAL A 141 5.41 7.39 -13.51
CA VAL A 141 5.79 8.60 -12.76
C VAL A 141 4.91 8.77 -11.53
N MET A 142 3.60 8.57 -11.67
CA MET A 142 2.66 8.57 -10.55
C MET A 142 3.07 7.55 -9.49
N ALA A 143 3.42 6.32 -9.88
CA ALA A 143 3.85 5.28 -8.97
C ALA A 143 5.11 5.67 -8.19
N LEU A 144 6.14 6.22 -8.85
CA LEU A 144 7.36 6.65 -8.18
C LEU A 144 7.07 7.75 -7.16
N VAL A 145 6.29 8.77 -7.53
CA VAL A 145 5.97 9.89 -6.62
C VAL A 145 5.12 9.42 -5.45
N GLU A 146 4.05 8.68 -5.73
CA GLU A 146 3.07 8.25 -4.74
C GLU A 146 3.66 7.23 -3.76
N VAL A 147 4.42 6.23 -4.23
CA VAL A 147 5.12 5.30 -3.32
C VAL A 147 6.08 6.06 -2.40
N THR A 148 6.83 7.05 -2.91
CA THR A 148 7.76 7.82 -2.08
C THR A 148 7.02 8.60 -0.98
N ALA A 149 5.92 9.27 -1.33
CA ALA A 149 5.09 9.99 -0.38
C ALA A 149 4.48 9.04 0.66
N PHE A 150 3.94 7.90 0.20
CA PHE A 150 3.29 6.94 1.08
C PHE A 150 4.26 6.26 2.04
N VAL A 151 5.45 5.88 1.57
CA VAL A 151 6.51 5.30 2.40
C VAL A 151 7.01 6.30 3.44
N THR A 152 7.23 7.57 3.07
CA THR A 152 7.69 8.60 4.03
C THR A 152 6.66 8.86 5.13
N VAL A 153 5.39 9.04 4.79
CA VAL A 153 4.30 9.23 5.78
C VAL A 153 4.19 8.01 6.69
N ARG A 154 4.16 6.80 6.12
CA ARG A 154 4.11 5.55 6.89
C ARG A 154 5.27 5.43 7.89
N MET A 155 6.48 5.81 7.48
CA MET A 155 7.66 5.77 8.34
C MET A 155 7.58 6.75 9.51
N VAL A 156 7.09 7.97 9.26
CA VAL A 156 6.83 8.96 10.31
C VAL A 156 5.78 8.42 11.28
N ASP A 157 4.65 7.94 10.76
CA ASP A 157 3.55 7.42 11.58
C ASP A 157 3.98 6.22 12.43
N ARG A 158 4.74 5.28 11.86
CA ARG A 158 5.27 4.13 12.61
C ARG A 158 6.19 4.56 13.75
N LYS A 159 7.05 5.56 13.54
CA LYS A 159 8.00 6.05 14.57
C LYS A 159 7.30 6.82 15.69
N TYR A 160 6.36 7.71 15.36
CA TYR A 160 5.76 8.63 16.33
C TYR A 160 4.42 8.13 16.90
N LEU A 161 3.55 7.58 16.05
CA LEU A 161 2.19 7.18 16.44
C LEU A 161 2.08 5.71 16.84
N GLY A 162 2.85 4.83 16.21
CA GLY A 162 2.81 3.38 16.51
C GLY A 162 3.14 3.05 17.97
N ALA A 163 4.13 3.72 18.56
CA ALA A 163 4.48 3.54 19.96
C ALA A 163 3.38 4.07 20.90
N TYR A 164 2.72 5.17 20.53
CA TYR A 164 1.65 5.77 21.32
C TYR A 164 0.39 4.89 21.34
N PHE A 165 -0.07 4.40 20.18
CA PHE A 165 -1.29 3.57 20.09
C PHE A 165 -1.17 2.25 20.85
N ASN A 166 -0.05 1.55 20.70
CA ASN A 166 0.17 0.26 21.36
C ASN A 166 0.30 0.39 22.88
N HIS A 167 1.00 1.42 23.37
CA HIS A 167 1.30 1.55 24.81
C HIS A 167 0.21 2.31 25.58
N MET A 168 -0.43 3.31 24.99
CA MET A 168 -1.35 4.21 25.71
C MET A 168 -2.83 3.91 25.45
N LEU A 169 -3.19 3.44 24.24
CA LEU A 169 -4.59 3.21 23.86
C LEU A 169 -4.97 1.72 23.83
N GLY A 170 -4.00 0.81 23.96
CA GLY A 170 -4.24 -0.65 23.95
C GLY A 170 -4.76 -1.18 22.60
N ILE A 171 -4.67 -0.41 21.53
CA ILE A 171 -5.12 -0.79 20.19
C ILE A 171 -4.02 -1.63 19.52
N HIS A 172 -4.30 -2.91 19.28
CA HIS A 172 -3.38 -3.80 18.56
C HIS A 172 -3.67 -3.79 17.05
N ASP A 173 -2.73 -3.30 16.26
CA ASP A 173 -2.77 -3.35 14.80
C ASP A 173 -1.73 -4.34 14.25
N THR A 174 -2.15 -5.61 14.13
CA THR A 174 -1.28 -6.74 13.72
C THR A 174 -0.63 -6.54 12.35
N CYS A 175 -1.39 -6.03 11.39
CA CYS A 175 -0.93 -5.87 10.01
C CYS A 175 -0.40 -4.47 9.72
N GLY A 176 -0.55 -3.53 10.66
CA GLY A 176 -0.15 -2.14 10.46
C GLY A 176 -1.02 -1.38 9.48
N VAL A 177 -2.29 -1.77 9.36
CA VAL A 177 -3.24 -1.21 8.39
C VAL A 177 -3.49 0.27 8.68
N HIS A 178 -3.47 0.67 9.95
CA HIS A 178 -3.77 2.04 10.34
C HIS A 178 -2.69 3.02 9.88
N TYR A 179 -1.41 2.75 10.19
CA TYR A 179 -0.30 3.60 9.77
C TYR A 179 0.10 3.40 8.29
N THR A 180 -0.30 2.27 7.69
CA THR A 180 -0.06 2.04 6.26
C THR A 180 -1.14 2.70 5.42
N PHE A 181 -2.43 2.44 5.61
CA PHE A 181 -3.49 2.95 4.73
C PHE A 181 -4.35 4.04 5.37
N GLY A 182 -4.68 3.91 6.66
CA GLY A 182 -5.62 4.79 7.34
C GLY A 182 -5.14 6.24 7.44
N LEU A 183 -3.98 6.45 8.07
CA LEU A 183 -3.43 7.78 8.30
C LEU A 183 -2.98 8.48 7.00
N PRO A 184 -2.24 7.83 6.08
CA PRO A 184 -1.95 8.44 4.79
C PRO A 184 -3.20 8.81 3.99
N GLY A 185 -4.25 7.98 4.03
CA GLY A 185 -5.53 8.28 3.38
C GLY A 185 -6.24 9.50 3.98
N LEU A 186 -6.27 9.60 5.32
CA LEU A 186 -6.82 10.76 6.02
C LEU A 186 -6.03 12.04 5.70
N LEU A 187 -4.70 11.96 5.73
CA LEU A 187 -3.82 13.08 5.40
C LEU A 187 -4.07 13.55 3.95
N GLY A 188 -4.17 12.63 3.00
CA GLY A 188 -4.49 12.93 1.61
C GLY A 188 -5.82 13.66 1.45
N GLY A 189 -6.87 13.20 2.16
CA GLY A 189 -8.18 13.86 2.18
C GLY A 189 -8.13 15.28 2.74
N ILE A 190 -7.41 15.49 3.85
CA ILE A 190 -7.23 16.81 4.46
C ILE A 190 -6.46 17.76 3.53
N VAL A 191 -5.35 17.30 2.95
CA VAL A 191 -4.55 18.10 2.00
C VAL A 191 -5.37 18.52 0.79
N TYR A 192 -6.19 17.62 0.23
CA TYR A 192 -7.08 17.94 -0.87
C TYR A 192 -8.12 19.02 -0.51
N ILE A 193 -8.75 18.94 0.66
CA ILE A 193 -9.68 19.97 1.16
C ILE A 193 -8.97 21.32 1.30
N LEU A 194 -7.74 21.35 1.83
CA LEU A 194 -6.96 22.59 1.97
C LEU A 194 -6.61 23.22 0.62
N LEU A 195 -6.25 22.41 -0.38
CA LEU A 195 -6.00 22.88 -1.75
C LEU A 195 -7.26 23.47 -2.37
N MET A 196 -8.40 22.80 -2.23
CA MET A 196 -9.70 23.31 -2.70
C MET A 196 -10.07 24.62 -2.00
N PHE A 197 -9.85 24.74 -0.69
CA PHE A 197 -10.08 25.98 0.05
C PHE A 197 -9.22 27.14 -0.45
N TYR A 198 -7.96 26.88 -0.75
CA TYR A 198 -7.05 27.85 -1.36
C TYR A 198 -7.58 28.31 -2.73
N GLU A 199 -8.02 27.39 -3.57
CA GLU A 199 -8.58 27.69 -4.89
C GLU A 199 -9.86 28.52 -4.81
N VAL A 200 -10.76 28.23 -3.86
CA VAL A 200 -11.96 29.06 -3.58
C VAL A 200 -11.55 30.48 -3.23
N THR A 201 -10.56 30.64 -2.36
CA THR A 201 -10.09 31.96 -1.89
C THR A 201 -9.54 32.79 -3.05
N TRP A 202 -8.81 32.15 -3.97
CA TRP A 202 -8.22 32.80 -5.13
C TRP A 202 -9.25 33.14 -6.21
N THR A 203 -10.06 32.15 -6.62
CA THR A 203 -10.98 32.28 -7.75
C THR A 203 -12.29 32.99 -7.40
N LYS A 204 -12.64 33.05 -6.10
CA LYS A 204 -13.95 33.50 -5.57
C LYS A 204 -15.14 32.84 -6.29
N ASN A 205 -14.94 31.63 -6.79
CA ASN A 205 -15.94 30.91 -7.57
C ASN A 205 -16.91 30.14 -6.65
N SER A 206 -18.19 30.49 -6.70
CA SER A 206 -19.23 29.83 -5.90
C SER A 206 -19.38 28.33 -6.21
N MET A 207 -19.08 27.89 -7.44
CA MET A 207 -19.15 26.46 -7.80
C MET A 207 -18.09 25.63 -7.08
N VAL A 208 -16.85 26.15 -6.99
CA VAL A 208 -15.74 25.49 -6.28
C VAL A 208 -16.03 25.45 -4.76
N PHE A 209 -16.71 26.47 -4.23
CA PHE A 209 -17.14 26.48 -2.83
C PHE A 209 -18.16 25.36 -2.52
N PHE A 210 -19.13 25.12 -3.40
CA PHE A 210 -20.05 23.97 -3.23
C PHE A 210 -19.31 22.63 -3.31
N GLN A 211 -18.32 22.52 -4.19
CA GLN A 211 -17.51 21.31 -4.31
C GLN A 211 -16.69 21.04 -3.03
N LEU A 212 -16.08 22.08 -2.46
CA LEU A 212 -15.39 22.01 -1.16
C LEU A 212 -16.31 21.50 -0.03
N LEU A 213 -17.55 21.99 0.03
CA LEU A 213 -18.54 21.53 1.03
C LEU A 213 -18.90 20.05 0.84
N ILE A 214 -19.11 19.63 -0.41
CA ILE A 214 -19.41 18.23 -0.74
C ILE A 214 -18.23 17.35 -0.34
N ASP A 215 -17.01 17.70 -0.74
CA ASP A 215 -15.81 16.90 -0.50
C ASP A 215 -15.50 16.77 1.00
N THR A 216 -15.69 17.85 1.77
CA THR A 216 -15.61 17.83 3.25
C THR A 216 -16.71 16.95 3.86
N GLY A 217 -17.92 17.03 3.33
CA GLY A 217 -19.05 16.18 3.73
C GLY A 217 -18.76 14.69 3.47
N VAL A 218 -18.16 14.36 2.32
CA VAL A 218 -17.78 12.99 1.97
C VAL A 218 -16.70 12.46 2.91
N LEU A 219 -15.66 13.23 3.21
CA LEU A 219 -14.61 12.81 4.13
C LEU A 219 -15.15 12.56 5.55
N SER A 220 -15.95 13.49 6.07
CA SER A 220 -16.55 13.35 7.41
C SER A 220 -17.51 12.16 7.49
N LEU A 221 -18.32 11.93 6.47
CA LEU A 221 -19.20 10.76 6.38
C LEU A 221 -18.42 9.45 6.31
N ALA A 222 -17.33 9.39 5.54
CA ALA A 222 -16.47 8.21 5.47
C ALA A 222 -15.85 7.87 6.83
N MET A 223 -15.38 8.87 7.57
CA MET A 223 -14.86 8.68 8.94
C MET A 223 -15.94 8.21 9.91
N ALA A 224 -17.10 8.86 9.91
CA ALA A 224 -18.20 8.52 10.80
C ALA A 224 -18.75 7.11 10.53
N SER A 225 -18.98 6.78 9.26
CA SER A 225 -19.44 5.44 8.86
C SER A 225 -18.44 4.35 9.20
N GLY A 226 -17.14 4.59 8.99
CA GLY A 226 -16.08 3.66 9.38
C GLY A 226 -16.04 3.38 10.89
N LEU A 227 -16.16 4.43 11.73
CA LEU A 227 -16.20 4.29 13.18
C LEU A 227 -17.45 3.58 13.68
N ILE A 228 -18.62 3.94 13.16
CA ILE A 228 -19.90 3.33 13.55
C ILE A 228 -19.92 1.85 13.14
N ALA A 229 -19.56 1.54 11.89
CA ALA A 229 -19.51 0.16 11.42
C ALA A 229 -18.48 -0.66 12.19
N GLY A 230 -17.27 -0.13 12.40
CA GLY A 230 -16.20 -0.80 13.13
C GLY A 230 -16.54 -1.07 14.59
N THR A 231 -17.14 -0.11 15.30
CA THR A 231 -17.59 -0.29 16.69
C THR A 231 -18.74 -1.29 16.79
N LEU A 232 -19.73 -1.20 15.89
CA LEU A 232 -20.83 -2.14 15.85
C LEU A 232 -20.34 -3.57 15.57
N THR A 233 -19.48 -3.75 14.56
CA THR A 233 -18.87 -5.05 14.25
C THR A 233 -18.03 -5.56 15.43
N GLY A 234 -17.22 -4.70 16.06
CA GLY A 234 -16.44 -5.06 17.24
C GLY A 234 -17.30 -5.53 18.40
N LEU A 235 -18.42 -4.84 18.69
CA LEU A 235 -19.37 -5.26 19.72
C LEU A 235 -20.01 -6.60 19.39
N VAL A 236 -20.43 -6.82 18.13
CA VAL A 236 -21.00 -8.10 17.69
C VAL A 236 -19.99 -9.23 17.83
N LEU A 237 -18.73 -9.02 17.48
CA LEU A 237 -17.66 -10.01 17.61
C LEU A 237 -17.25 -10.26 19.06
N SER A 238 -17.45 -9.30 19.97
CA SER A 238 -17.17 -9.45 21.40
C SER A 238 -18.14 -10.38 22.13
N LEU A 239 -19.26 -10.75 21.49
CA LEU A 239 -20.26 -11.62 22.09
C LEU A 239 -19.69 -13.03 22.32
N LYS A 240 -19.89 -13.58 23.52
CA LYS A 240 -19.37 -14.89 23.94
C LYS A 240 -19.92 -16.09 23.14
N ILE A 241 -20.92 -15.87 22.29
CA ILE A 241 -21.56 -16.87 21.44
C ILE A 241 -20.54 -17.45 20.44
N TRP A 242 -19.58 -16.64 19.99
CA TRP A 242 -18.64 -16.99 18.92
C TRP A 242 -17.48 -17.90 19.35
N LYS A 243 -17.35 -18.22 20.65
CA LYS A 243 -16.27 -19.07 21.20
C LYS A 243 -14.88 -18.69 20.65
N ALA A 244 -14.52 -17.41 20.74
CA ALA A 244 -13.23 -16.91 20.29
C ALA A 244 -12.07 -17.66 20.98
N ALA A 245 -10.95 -17.79 20.25
CA ALA A 245 -9.74 -18.43 20.78
C ALA A 245 -9.25 -17.71 22.05
N HIS A 246 -8.66 -18.46 22.97
CA HIS A 246 -8.05 -17.89 24.16
C HIS A 246 -6.79 -17.09 23.78
N VAL A 247 -6.49 -16.02 24.51
CA VAL A 247 -5.36 -15.09 24.22
C VAL A 247 -4.02 -15.82 24.08
N THR A 248 -3.82 -16.88 24.85
CA THR A 248 -2.61 -17.73 24.81
C THR A 248 -2.44 -18.51 23.50
N LYS A 249 -3.48 -18.60 22.67
CA LYS A 249 -3.48 -19.25 21.36
C LYS A 249 -3.65 -18.25 20.21
N TYR A 250 -3.46 -16.96 20.46
CA TYR A 250 -3.45 -15.99 19.35
C TYR A 250 -2.27 -16.26 18.42
N PHE A 251 -2.55 -16.17 17.12
CA PHE A 251 -1.59 -16.50 16.05
C PHE A 251 -1.13 -17.97 16.03
N ASP A 252 -1.92 -18.88 16.62
CA ASP A 252 -1.69 -20.32 16.61
C ASP A 252 -2.80 -21.06 15.87
N ASP A 253 -2.45 -21.61 14.70
CA ASP A 253 -3.37 -22.37 13.84
C ASP A 253 -3.96 -23.60 14.56
N GLN A 254 -3.31 -24.12 15.61
CA GLN A 254 -3.81 -25.26 16.40
C GLN A 254 -5.12 -24.95 17.13
N ALA A 255 -5.49 -23.68 17.27
CA ALA A 255 -6.79 -23.29 17.82
C ALA A 255 -7.96 -23.60 16.87
N SER A 256 -7.69 -23.71 15.56
CA SER A 256 -8.73 -23.84 14.53
C SER A 256 -8.59 -25.10 13.67
N TRP A 257 -7.40 -25.69 13.57
CA TRP A 257 -7.13 -26.85 12.72
C TRP A 257 -6.50 -27.99 13.51
N GLU A 258 -6.89 -29.22 13.19
CA GLU A 258 -6.21 -30.41 13.70
C GLU A 258 -4.88 -30.59 13.00
N PHE A 259 -3.80 -30.68 13.77
CA PHE A 259 -2.47 -30.98 13.25
C PHE A 259 -2.14 -32.45 13.47
N PRO A 260 -1.56 -33.14 12.48
CA PRO A 260 -1.06 -34.49 12.69
C PRO A 260 0.01 -34.48 13.79
N HIS A 261 -0.03 -35.48 14.67
CA HIS A 261 0.67 -35.56 15.96
C HIS A 261 2.21 -35.43 15.88
N LEU A 262 2.77 -35.46 14.67
CA LEU A 262 4.19 -35.31 14.36
C LEU A 262 4.67 -33.85 14.30
N ALA A 263 3.75 -32.86 14.28
CA ALA A 263 4.09 -31.44 14.17
C ALA A 263 4.14 -30.71 15.53
N VAL A 264 3.93 -31.40 16.66
CA VAL A 264 3.73 -30.79 17.99
C VAL A 264 5.06 -30.39 18.68
N GLY A 265 6.21 -30.67 18.08
CA GLY A 265 7.53 -30.51 18.72
C GLY A 265 8.59 -29.70 17.97
N PHE A 266 8.27 -29.12 16.81
CA PHE A 266 9.13 -28.12 16.17
C PHE A 266 8.56 -26.77 16.43
#